data_AF-A0A7W7SUU2-F1
#
_entry.id   AF-A0A7W7SUU2-F1
#
_cell.length_a   1.000
_cell.length_b   1.000
_cell.length_c   1.000
_cell.angle_alpha   90.00
_cell.angle_beta   90.00
_cell.angle_gamma   90.00
#
_symmetry.space_group_name_H-M   'P 1'
#
loop_
_entity.id
_entity.type
_entity.pdbx_description
1 polymer ?
#
loop_
_entity_poly.entity_id
_entity_poly.type
_entity_poly.pdbx_seq_one_letter_code
_entity_poly.pdbx_strand_id
1 'polypeptide(L)'
;MEPDLTLLRELVEGTPILSTHPGRGVPEEWICQVEAMLGPLPPSYRWWLTEYGSGTLGGAGIATIAPPNLRVYADDDLTAPWRLADGLLCFYAEPDCGDSYHFVHPGHRSPGSVASAEWPVVRRDVFGDEEPFAESFAGFLSISVARAAGLGDGPTPALARLWRSTPGVLLPNGVMIYGPQIITERNETYEVDDYAPHWVLIGDDSGGGGLFMRRHGRDRASVHHLDFGAISSDTVAASEKVADDLLVWLRGGAAIPGRQSTLGQ
;
A
#
# COMPACT_ATOMS: atom_id res chain seq x y z
N MET A 1 -6.22 -3.30 -6.91
CA MET A 1 -7.25 -2.94 -5.91
C MET A 1 -7.13 -1.45 -5.72
N GLU A 2 -8.23 -0.73 -5.62
CA GLU A 2 -8.15 0.70 -5.28
C GLU A 2 -7.70 0.86 -3.83
N PRO A 3 -6.84 1.84 -3.51
CA PRO A 3 -6.42 2.10 -2.14
C PRO A 3 -7.60 2.47 -1.23
N ASP A 4 -7.66 1.85 -0.05
CA ASP A 4 -8.54 2.30 1.03
C ASP A 4 -7.87 3.45 1.79
N LEU A 5 -8.50 4.62 1.80
CA LEU A 5 -7.93 5.82 2.42
C LEU A 5 -7.90 5.76 3.95
N THR A 6 -8.76 4.95 4.59
CA THR A 6 -8.72 4.72 6.03
C THR A 6 -7.46 3.93 6.38
N LEU A 7 -7.23 2.81 5.68
CA LEU A 7 -6.03 2.00 5.90
C LEU A 7 -4.75 2.73 5.50
N LEU A 8 -4.81 3.61 4.49
CA LEU A 8 -3.70 4.46 4.13
C LEU A 8 -3.39 5.50 5.21
N ARG A 9 -4.42 6.09 5.83
CA ARG A 9 -4.24 6.97 6.98
C ARG A 9 -3.59 6.23 8.14
N GLU A 10 -4.08 5.04 8.48
CA GLU A 10 -3.50 4.20 9.53
C GLU A 10 -2.04 3.84 9.26
N LEU A 11 -1.69 3.52 8.00
CA LEU A 11 -0.30 3.31 7.59
C LEU A 11 0.56 4.55 7.86
N VAL A 12 0.10 5.72 7.41
CA VAL A 12 0.85 6.99 7.51
C VAL A 12 1.03 7.42 8.96
N GLU A 13 -0.02 7.34 9.77
CA GLU A 13 -0.03 7.83 11.15
C GLU A 13 0.54 6.80 12.15
N GLY A 14 0.48 5.52 11.82
CA GLY A 14 0.97 4.42 12.66
C GLY A 14 2.44 4.06 12.47
N THR A 15 3.14 4.63 11.48
CA THR A 15 4.50 4.19 11.14
C THR A 15 5.56 5.28 11.37
N PRO A 16 6.64 5.01 12.13
CA PRO A 16 7.64 6.02 12.48
C PRO A 16 8.57 6.46 11.34
N ILE A 17 8.67 5.68 10.25
CA ILE A 17 9.49 6.09 9.09
C ILE A 17 8.84 7.24 8.29
N LEU A 18 7.54 7.46 8.48
CA LEU A 18 6.80 8.56 7.88
C LEU A 18 6.68 9.68 8.90
N SER A 19 7.08 10.89 8.50
CA SER A 19 6.86 12.09 9.29
C SER A 19 5.97 13.04 8.51
N THR A 20 4.82 13.35 9.07
CA THR A 20 3.79 14.20 8.46
C THR A 20 3.28 15.23 9.46
N HIS A 21 2.57 16.24 8.95
CA HIS A 21 1.89 17.24 9.76
C HIS A 21 0.40 17.29 9.38
N PRO A 22 -0.45 16.48 10.03
CA PRO A 22 -1.88 16.43 9.72
C PRO A 22 -2.52 17.83 9.77
N GLY A 23 -3.42 18.12 8.83
CA GLY A 23 -4.11 19.42 8.74
C GLY A 23 -3.26 20.54 8.13
N ARG A 24 -2.11 20.21 7.54
CA ARG A 24 -1.27 21.12 6.73
C ARG A 24 -1.39 20.86 5.23
N GLY A 25 -2.55 20.36 4.82
CA GLY A 25 -2.91 20.13 3.43
C GLY A 25 -2.62 21.29 2.49
N VAL A 26 -2.21 20.97 1.27
CA VAL A 26 -2.11 21.94 0.18
C VAL A 26 -3.52 22.44 -0.17
N PRO A 27 -3.72 23.76 -0.31
CA PRO A 27 -4.98 24.32 -0.78
C PRO A 27 -5.45 23.72 -2.11
N GLU A 28 -6.75 23.41 -2.20
CA GLU A 28 -7.37 22.83 -3.39
C GLU A 28 -7.09 23.62 -4.67
N GLU A 29 -7.07 24.96 -4.57
CA GLU A 29 -6.72 25.85 -5.69
C GLU A 29 -5.31 25.59 -6.25
N TRP A 30 -4.33 25.25 -5.40
CA TRP A 30 -2.96 25.00 -5.83
C TRP A 30 -2.86 23.62 -6.48
N ILE A 31 -3.59 22.63 -5.96
CA ILE A 31 -3.68 21.29 -6.56
C ILE A 31 -4.29 21.39 -7.95
N CYS A 32 -5.42 22.10 -8.10
CA CYS A 32 -6.08 22.32 -9.40
C CYS A 32 -5.16 23.01 -10.42
N GLN A 33 -4.35 23.98 -9.99
CA GLN A 33 -3.37 24.63 -10.87
C GLN A 33 -2.30 23.65 -11.37
N VAL A 34 -1.80 22.78 -10.49
CA VAL A 34 -0.80 21.77 -10.84
C VAL A 34 -1.40 20.70 -11.76
N GLU A 35 -2.63 20.26 -11.51
CA GLU A 35 -3.33 19.31 -12.39
C GLU A 35 -3.67 19.87 -13.76
N ALA A 36 -3.92 21.18 -13.87
CA ALA A 36 -4.06 21.83 -15.16
C ALA A 36 -2.77 21.76 -16.01
N MET A 37 -1.61 21.61 -15.36
CA MET A 37 -0.31 21.48 -16.02
C MET A 37 0.08 20.03 -16.28
N LEU A 38 -0.15 19.13 -15.31
CA LEU A 38 0.34 17.76 -15.32
C LEU A 38 -0.72 16.71 -15.70
N GLY A 39 -1.99 17.10 -15.78
CA GLY A 39 -3.12 16.17 -15.77
C GLY A 39 -3.55 15.80 -14.34
N PRO A 40 -4.66 15.05 -14.20
CA PRO A 40 -5.23 14.70 -12.89
C PRO A 40 -4.27 13.80 -12.10
N LEU A 41 -3.90 14.22 -10.89
CA LEU A 41 -2.95 13.48 -10.06
C LEU A 41 -3.53 12.13 -9.60
N PRO A 42 -2.65 11.14 -9.30
CA PRO A 42 -3.12 9.85 -8.80
C PRO A 42 -3.91 10.02 -7.49
N PRO A 43 -5.09 9.38 -7.34
CA PRO A 43 -6.01 9.65 -6.22
C PRO A 43 -5.38 9.58 -4.83
N SER A 44 -4.59 8.54 -4.53
CA SER A 44 -3.92 8.38 -3.24
C SER A 44 -2.86 9.45 -2.98
N TYR A 45 -2.21 9.97 -4.03
CA TYR A 45 -1.27 11.08 -3.90
C TYR A 45 -1.97 12.43 -3.75
N ARG A 46 -3.08 12.64 -4.48
CA ARG A 46 -3.94 13.81 -4.29
C ARG A 46 -4.42 13.87 -2.85
N TRP A 47 -4.92 12.76 -2.32
CA TRP A 47 -5.33 12.65 -0.91
C TRP A 47 -4.18 13.02 0.04
N TRP A 48 -2.96 12.50 -0.19
CA TRP A 48 -1.79 12.86 0.61
C TRP A 48 -1.51 14.37 0.63
N LEU A 49 -1.54 15.01 -0.54
CA LEU A 49 -1.37 16.45 -0.67
C LEU A 49 -2.49 17.22 0.04
N THR A 50 -3.74 16.76 -0.04
CA THR A 50 -4.88 17.40 0.64
C THR A 50 -4.84 17.25 2.15
N GLU A 51 -4.34 16.13 2.68
CA GLU A 51 -4.37 15.84 4.13
C GLU A 51 -3.15 16.35 4.87
N TYR A 52 -1.97 16.10 4.29
CA TYR A 52 -0.67 16.37 4.93
C TYR A 52 0.09 17.49 4.24
N GLY A 53 -0.12 17.64 2.92
CA GLY A 53 0.55 18.62 2.07
C GLY A 53 2.00 18.31 1.80
N SER A 54 2.78 18.07 2.85
CA SER A 54 4.18 17.66 2.80
C SER A 54 4.45 16.58 3.85
N GLY A 55 5.51 15.83 3.64
CA GLY A 55 6.00 14.85 4.60
C GLY A 55 7.29 14.22 4.12
N THR A 56 7.90 13.43 5.00
CA THR A 56 9.14 12.72 4.69
C THR A 56 8.96 11.23 4.86
N LEU A 57 9.64 10.46 4.01
CA LEU A 57 9.84 9.03 4.16
C LEU A 57 11.33 8.81 4.42
N GLY A 58 11.68 8.17 5.54
CA GLY A 58 13.09 7.90 5.87
C GLY A 58 13.94 9.17 6.03
N GLY A 59 13.31 10.30 6.38
CA GLY A 59 13.95 11.61 6.48
C GLY A 59 14.07 12.39 5.16
N ALA A 60 13.77 11.77 4.02
CA ALA A 60 13.76 12.43 2.72
C ALA A 60 12.37 12.93 2.33
N GLY A 61 12.30 14.12 1.74
CA GLY A 61 11.04 14.77 1.39
C GLY A 61 10.32 14.06 0.24
N ILE A 62 9.04 13.78 0.45
CA ILE A 62 8.10 13.50 -0.64
C ILE A 62 7.70 14.86 -1.23
N ALA A 63 7.74 14.97 -2.55
CA ALA A 63 7.42 16.21 -3.27
C ALA A 63 6.08 16.80 -2.81
N THR A 64 6.01 18.11 -2.78
CA THR A 64 4.82 18.87 -2.35
C THR A 64 4.42 19.86 -3.42
N ILE A 65 3.42 20.70 -3.14
CA ILE A 65 3.09 21.85 -3.96
C ILE A 65 3.38 23.09 -3.13
N ALA A 66 4.42 23.80 -3.53
CA ALA A 66 4.82 25.04 -2.91
C ALA A 66 3.79 26.16 -3.19
N PRO A 67 3.77 27.20 -2.33
CA PRO A 67 2.98 28.40 -2.59
C PRO A 67 3.25 28.97 -3.98
N PRO A 68 2.23 29.45 -4.72
CA PRO A 68 2.40 29.91 -6.10
C PRO A 68 3.50 30.96 -6.28
N ASN A 69 3.71 31.84 -5.28
CA ASN A 69 4.72 32.88 -5.30
C ASN A 69 6.15 32.38 -5.02
N LEU A 70 6.31 31.15 -4.51
CA LEU A 70 7.61 30.54 -4.19
C LEU A 70 7.96 29.36 -5.10
N ARG A 71 6.99 28.87 -5.88
CA ARG A 71 7.11 27.65 -6.71
C ARG A 71 8.37 27.58 -7.58
N VAL A 72 8.76 28.70 -8.19
CA VAL A 72 9.94 28.77 -9.07
C VAL A 72 11.28 28.62 -8.35
N TYR A 73 11.29 28.71 -7.01
CA TYR A 73 12.47 28.58 -6.16
C TYR A 73 12.44 27.33 -5.28
N ALA A 74 11.35 26.58 -5.30
CA ALA A 74 11.10 25.45 -4.42
C ALA A 74 11.49 24.14 -5.13
N ASP A 75 12.67 23.60 -4.82
CA ASP A 75 13.15 22.33 -5.41
C ASP A 75 12.27 21.12 -5.01
N ASP A 76 11.55 21.23 -3.89
CA ASP A 76 10.58 20.25 -3.40
C ASP A 76 9.20 20.36 -4.07
N ASP A 77 8.95 21.41 -4.87
CA ASP A 77 7.72 21.56 -5.62
C ASP A 77 7.61 20.51 -6.73
N LEU A 78 6.43 19.91 -6.85
CA LEU A 78 6.12 18.85 -7.79
C LEU A 78 6.32 19.26 -9.25
N THR A 79 6.17 20.54 -9.57
CA THR A 79 6.33 21.09 -10.92
C THR A 79 7.74 21.61 -11.21
N ALA A 80 8.69 21.43 -10.28
CA ALA A 80 10.08 21.79 -10.51
C ALA A 80 10.59 21.14 -11.81
N PRO A 81 11.30 21.87 -12.71
CA PRO A 81 11.60 21.39 -14.06
C PRO A 81 12.36 20.06 -14.14
N TRP A 82 13.15 19.74 -13.11
CA TRP A 82 13.94 18.51 -13.06
C TRP A 82 13.11 17.26 -12.73
N ARG A 83 11.88 17.43 -12.21
CA ARG A 83 11.04 16.31 -11.79
C ARG A 83 10.29 15.64 -12.94
N LEU A 84 10.04 16.35 -14.05
CA LEU A 84 9.30 15.81 -15.18
C LEU A 84 10.25 15.57 -16.35
N ALA A 85 10.48 14.29 -16.68
CA ALA A 85 11.27 13.89 -17.83
C ALA A 85 10.70 12.61 -18.45
N ASP A 86 10.62 12.56 -19.78
CA ASP A 86 10.21 11.36 -20.54
C ASP A 86 8.87 10.73 -20.12
N GLY A 87 7.94 11.55 -19.63
CA GLY A 87 6.62 11.09 -19.15
C GLY A 87 6.63 10.49 -17.74
N LEU A 88 7.74 10.64 -17.02
CA LEU A 88 7.92 10.25 -15.63
C LEU A 88 7.95 11.49 -14.74
N LEU A 89 7.19 11.46 -13.66
CA LEU A 89 7.12 12.53 -12.66
C LEU A 89 7.78 12.07 -11.36
N CYS A 90 8.97 12.59 -11.07
CA CYS A 90 9.72 12.32 -9.85
C CYS A 90 9.09 12.97 -8.63
N PHE A 91 8.61 12.15 -7.70
CA PHE A 91 7.99 12.62 -6.47
C PHE A 91 8.82 12.29 -5.22
N TYR A 92 9.82 11.42 -5.32
CA TYR A 92 10.67 11.04 -4.19
C TYR A 92 12.04 10.57 -4.68
N ALA A 93 13.10 10.94 -3.96
CA ALA A 93 14.46 10.51 -4.24
C ALA A 93 15.15 10.14 -2.92
N GLU A 94 15.76 8.97 -2.87
CA GLU A 94 16.50 8.47 -1.72
C GLU A 94 17.88 9.14 -1.65
N PRO A 95 18.22 9.78 -0.51
CA PRO A 95 19.47 10.52 -0.37
C PRO A 95 20.69 9.61 -0.29
N ASP A 96 20.53 8.38 0.21
CA ASP A 96 21.67 7.51 0.55
C ASP A 96 22.18 6.71 -0.66
N CYS A 97 21.26 6.19 -1.48
CA CYS A 97 21.60 5.36 -2.63
C CYS A 97 21.48 6.11 -3.96
N GLY A 98 20.72 7.22 -4.02
CA GLY A 98 20.44 7.96 -5.24
C GLY A 98 19.29 7.38 -6.09
N ASP A 99 18.61 6.35 -5.61
CA ASP A 99 17.40 5.84 -6.26
C ASP A 99 16.30 6.89 -6.24
N SER A 100 15.53 6.97 -7.32
CA SER A 100 14.43 7.92 -7.48
C SER A 100 13.16 7.19 -7.88
N TYR A 101 12.02 7.76 -7.47
CA TYR A 101 10.71 7.12 -7.60
C TYR A 101 9.78 8.05 -8.34
N HIS A 102 9.29 7.53 -9.46
CA HIS A 102 8.58 8.33 -10.44
C HIS A 102 7.20 7.74 -10.71
N PHE A 103 6.20 8.62 -10.82
CA PHE A 103 4.93 8.22 -11.39
C PHE A 103 5.04 8.09 -12.91
N VAL A 104 4.44 7.02 -13.46
CA VAL A 104 4.27 6.84 -14.90
C VAL A 104 2.99 7.53 -15.34
N HIS A 105 3.14 8.65 -16.07
CA HIS A 105 1.99 9.41 -16.57
C HIS A 105 1.08 8.52 -17.44
N PRO A 106 -0.27 8.62 -17.35
CA PRO A 106 -1.20 7.78 -18.11
C PRO A 106 -0.94 7.75 -19.62
N GLY A 107 -0.51 8.88 -20.19
CA GLY A 107 -0.15 8.98 -21.61
C GLY A 107 1.12 8.20 -22.03
N HIS A 108 1.91 7.72 -21.07
CA HIS A 108 3.16 6.98 -21.29
C HIS A 108 3.08 5.51 -20.83
N ARG A 109 1.89 5.02 -20.50
CA ARG A 109 1.72 3.62 -20.07
C ARG A 109 1.90 2.67 -21.25
N SER A 110 2.43 1.47 -20.95
CA SER A 110 2.57 0.41 -21.95
C SER A 110 1.21 -0.02 -22.52
N PRO A 111 1.12 -0.30 -23.83
CA PRO A 111 -0.10 -0.84 -24.43
C PRO A 111 -0.54 -2.11 -23.70
N GLY A 112 -1.81 -2.15 -23.27
CA GLY A 112 -2.37 -3.29 -22.52
C GLY A 112 -2.29 -3.16 -20.99
N SER A 113 -1.76 -2.06 -20.45
CA SER A 113 -1.88 -1.77 -19.02
C SER A 113 -3.35 -1.65 -18.61
N VAL A 114 -3.71 -2.20 -17.45
CA VAL A 114 -5.06 -2.05 -16.90
C VAL A 114 -5.33 -0.56 -16.65
N ALA A 115 -6.47 -0.06 -17.14
CA ALA A 115 -6.91 1.30 -16.87
C ALA A 115 -7.14 1.45 -15.36
N SER A 116 -6.35 2.31 -14.73
CA SER A 116 -6.40 2.63 -13.30
C SER A 116 -6.26 4.14 -13.15
N ALA A 117 -7.05 4.74 -12.27
CA ALA A 117 -6.89 6.14 -11.90
C ALA A 117 -5.57 6.38 -11.16
N GLU A 118 -5.08 5.39 -10.43
CA GLU A 118 -3.75 5.39 -9.83
C GLU A 118 -2.68 5.33 -10.91
N TRP A 119 -1.56 6.02 -10.65
CA TRP A 119 -0.41 6.05 -11.53
C TRP A 119 0.62 5.05 -11.01
N PRO A 120 1.07 4.09 -11.83
CA PRO A 120 2.14 3.18 -11.45
C PRO A 120 3.40 3.96 -11.06
N VAL A 121 4.17 3.38 -10.15
CA VAL A 121 5.45 3.92 -9.68
C VAL A 121 6.57 3.02 -10.17
N VAL A 122 7.57 3.64 -10.78
CA VAL A 122 8.84 2.99 -11.14
C VAL A 122 9.94 3.49 -10.22
N ARG A 123 10.87 2.60 -9.89
CA ARG A 123 12.16 2.96 -9.29
C ARG A 123 13.15 3.15 -10.44
N ARG A 124 13.87 4.27 -10.44
CA ARG A 124 15.01 4.52 -11.30
C ARG A 124 16.26 4.54 -10.43
N ASP A 125 17.22 3.67 -10.73
CA ASP A 125 18.48 3.62 -9.99
C ASP A 125 19.45 4.73 -10.43
N VAL A 126 20.62 4.80 -9.78
CA VAL A 126 21.68 5.78 -10.10
C VAL A 126 22.26 5.67 -11.50
N PHE A 127 22.09 4.53 -12.17
CA PHE A 127 22.54 4.31 -13.55
C PHE A 127 21.46 4.67 -14.56
N GLY A 128 20.24 4.92 -14.10
CA GLY A 128 19.09 5.27 -14.92
C GLY A 128 18.25 4.06 -15.32
N ASP A 129 18.53 2.87 -14.80
CA ASP A 129 17.73 1.69 -15.07
C ASP A 129 16.39 1.79 -14.33
N GLU A 130 15.31 1.49 -15.04
CA GLU A 130 13.93 1.59 -14.55
C GLU A 130 13.33 0.23 -14.29
N GLU A 131 12.73 0.05 -13.11
CA GLU A 131 11.98 -1.14 -12.76
C GLU A 131 10.61 -0.80 -12.14
N PRO A 132 9.56 -1.61 -12.40
CA PRO A 132 8.28 -1.46 -11.71
C PRO A 132 8.43 -1.62 -10.20
N PHE A 133 7.89 -0.68 -9.44
CA PHE A 133 7.98 -0.69 -7.99
C PHE A 133 6.62 -0.88 -7.31
N ALA A 134 5.64 -0.07 -7.70
CA ALA A 134 4.28 -0.12 -7.16
C ALA A 134 3.24 0.25 -8.24
N GLU A 135 1.98 -0.05 -7.98
CA GLU A 135 0.84 0.24 -8.85
C GLU A 135 0.14 1.56 -8.49
N SER A 136 0.52 2.17 -7.36
CA SER A 136 -0.06 3.41 -6.82
C SER A 136 0.90 4.10 -5.85
N PHE A 137 0.61 5.35 -5.48
CA PHE A 137 1.33 6.03 -4.41
C PHE A 137 1.12 5.35 -3.04
N ALA A 138 -0.10 4.94 -2.74
CA ALA A 138 -0.40 4.14 -1.54
C ALA A 138 0.45 2.86 -1.47
N GLY A 139 0.61 2.18 -2.61
CA GLY A 139 1.42 0.98 -2.69
C GLY A 139 2.92 1.24 -2.53
N PHE A 140 3.41 2.36 -3.07
CA PHE A 140 4.76 2.84 -2.81
C PHE A 140 5.01 3.01 -1.30
N LEU A 141 4.14 3.73 -0.59
CA LEU A 141 4.27 3.90 0.86
C LEU A 141 4.21 2.56 1.59
N SER A 142 3.31 1.67 1.18
CA SER A 142 3.13 0.36 1.80
C SER A 142 4.40 -0.50 1.70
N ILE A 143 5.00 -0.60 0.52
CA ILE A 143 6.24 -1.35 0.33
C ILE A 143 7.41 -0.71 1.07
N SER A 144 7.51 0.62 1.06
CA SER A 144 8.56 1.34 1.79
C SER A 144 8.47 1.09 3.30
N VAL A 145 7.25 1.12 3.87
CA VAL A 145 7.01 0.79 5.28
C VAL A 145 7.30 -0.69 5.56
N ALA A 146 6.85 -1.62 4.70
CA ALA A 146 7.13 -3.04 4.86
C ALA A 146 8.64 -3.33 4.91
N ARG A 147 9.42 -2.72 4.01
CA ARG A 147 10.88 -2.87 3.98
C ARG A 147 11.53 -2.32 5.24
N ALA A 148 11.12 -1.14 5.69
CA ALA A 148 11.62 -0.53 6.91
C ALA A 148 11.31 -1.36 8.17
N ALA A 149 10.17 -2.05 8.19
CA ALA A 149 9.77 -2.97 9.26
C ALA A 149 10.45 -4.35 9.16
N GLY A 150 11.35 -4.57 8.18
CA GLY A 150 12.03 -5.85 7.98
C GLY A 150 11.16 -6.95 7.35
N LEU A 151 9.97 -6.61 6.84
CA LEU A 151 9.05 -7.54 6.17
C LEU A 151 9.43 -7.80 4.70
N GLY A 152 10.47 -7.13 4.19
CA GLY A 152 10.85 -7.15 2.78
C GLY A 152 9.72 -6.59 1.91
N ASP A 153 9.44 -7.25 0.78
CA ASP A 153 8.31 -6.91 -0.08
C ASP A 153 6.95 -7.39 0.50
N GLY A 154 6.95 -8.22 1.55
CA GLY A 154 5.78 -8.78 2.20
C GLY A 154 5.98 -10.24 2.65
N PRO A 155 5.19 -10.73 3.63
CA PRO A 155 5.40 -12.06 4.21
C PRO A 155 5.04 -13.21 3.26
N THR A 156 4.24 -12.94 2.24
CA THR A 156 3.97 -13.88 1.14
C THR A 156 3.99 -13.14 -0.20
N PRO A 157 4.25 -13.83 -1.33
CA PRO A 157 4.19 -13.20 -2.65
C PRO A 157 2.82 -12.59 -2.99
N ALA A 158 1.73 -13.14 -2.44
CA ALA A 158 0.40 -12.61 -2.67
C ALA A 158 0.16 -11.29 -1.92
N LEU A 159 0.60 -11.20 -0.66
CA LEU A 159 0.58 -9.97 0.11
C LEU A 159 1.49 -8.90 -0.47
N ALA A 160 2.69 -9.29 -0.91
CA ALA A 160 3.59 -8.37 -1.59
C ALA A 160 2.94 -7.73 -2.83
N ARG A 161 2.22 -8.54 -3.63
CA ARG A 161 1.44 -8.01 -4.76
C ARG A 161 0.29 -7.11 -4.34
N LEU A 162 -0.37 -7.40 -3.22
CA LEU A 162 -1.42 -6.53 -2.68
C LEU A 162 -0.85 -5.18 -2.22
N TRP A 163 0.23 -5.22 -1.43
CA TRP A 163 0.90 -4.05 -0.88
C TRP A 163 1.52 -3.15 -1.93
N ARG A 164 1.86 -3.67 -3.12
CA ARG A 164 2.21 -2.81 -4.27
C ARG A 164 1.04 -1.97 -4.78
N SER A 165 -0.21 -2.28 -4.43
CA SER A 165 -1.38 -1.49 -4.82
C SER A 165 -2.02 -0.70 -3.67
N THR A 166 -2.03 -1.25 -2.46
CA THR A 166 -2.75 -0.68 -1.29
C THR A 166 -2.18 -1.26 0.00
N PRO A 167 -2.14 -0.50 1.11
CA PRO A 167 -1.64 -1.02 2.39
C PRO A 167 -2.40 -2.24 2.86
N GLY A 168 -3.71 -2.28 2.68
CA GLY A 168 -4.54 -3.42 3.02
C GLY A 168 -5.88 -3.32 2.31
N VAL A 169 -6.85 -4.12 2.76
CA VAL A 169 -8.22 -4.06 2.23
C VAL A 169 -9.19 -4.25 3.38
N LEU A 170 -10.16 -3.35 3.52
CA LEU A 170 -11.33 -3.56 4.36
C LEU A 170 -12.55 -3.69 3.44
N LEU A 171 -13.22 -4.84 3.50
CA LEU A 171 -14.41 -5.11 2.68
C LEU A 171 -15.69 -4.85 3.47
N PRO A 172 -16.81 -4.49 2.80
CA PRO A 172 -18.10 -4.25 3.45
C PRO A 172 -18.65 -5.44 4.26
N ASN A 173 -18.18 -6.66 3.98
CA ASN A 173 -18.54 -7.87 4.72
C ASN A 173 -17.71 -8.07 6.01
N GLY A 174 -16.88 -7.10 6.38
CA GLY A 174 -16.04 -7.12 7.59
C GLY A 174 -14.70 -7.85 7.42
N VAL A 175 -14.40 -8.40 6.24
CA VAL A 175 -13.08 -8.98 5.98
C VAL A 175 -12.04 -7.88 5.89
N MET A 176 -11.00 -7.98 6.72
CA MET A 176 -9.85 -7.09 6.73
C MET A 176 -8.57 -7.85 6.38
N ILE A 177 -7.83 -7.38 5.38
CA ILE A 177 -6.45 -7.80 5.13
C ILE A 177 -5.51 -6.73 5.66
N TYR A 178 -4.58 -7.15 6.51
CA TYR A 178 -3.68 -6.27 7.22
C TYR A 178 -2.66 -5.61 6.31
N GLY A 179 -2.35 -4.36 6.64
CA GLY A 179 -1.19 -3.67 6.11
C GLY A 179 0.07 -3.85 6.94
N PRO A 180 1.21 -3.40 6.39
CA PRO A 180 2.51 -3.59 7.02
C PRO A 180 2.63 -2.88 8.38
N GLN A 181 1.82 -1.84 8.63
CA GLN A 181 1.78 -1.12 9.91
C GLN A 181 1.25 -1.95 11.08
N ILE A 182 0.44 -3.00 10.83
CA ILE A 182 -0.27 -3.73 11.88
C ILE A 182 0.00 -5.23 11.87
N ILE A 183 0.45 -5.79 10.74
CA ILE A 183 0.60 -7.24 10.58
C ILE A 183 1.55 -7.87 11.60
N THR A 184 2.66 -7.20 11.95
CA THR A 184 3.62 -7.70 12.94
C THR A 184 2.97 -7.78 14.32
N GLU A 185 2.39 -6.67 14.79
CA GLU A 185 1.69 -6.59 16.08
C GLU A 185 0.60 -7.67 16.19
N ARG A 186 -0.17 -7.91 15.12
CA ARG A 186 -1.23 -8.93 15.12
C ARG A 186 -0.67 -10.34 15.21
N ASN A 187 0.39 -10.65 14.46
CA ASN A 187 1.02 -11.97 14.57
C ASN A 187 1.63 -12.23 15.96
N GLU A 188 2.18 -11.19 16.59
CA GLU A 188 2.71 -11.26 17.96
C GLU A 188 1.58 -11.41 18.98
N THR A 189 0.50 -10.63 18.86
CA THR A 189 -0.66 -10.66 19.78
C THR A 189 -1.31 -12.05 19.84
N TYR A 190 -1.34 -12.76 18.72
CA TYR A 190 -1.89 -14.11 18.64
C TYR A 190 -0.83 -15.21 18.71
N GLU A 191 0.42 -14.87 19.07
CA GLU A 191 1.54 -15.80 19.25
C GLU A 191 1.68 -16.76 18.05
N VAL A 192 1.47 -16.25 16.82
CA VAL A 192 1.38 -17.07 15.60
C VAL A 192 2.67 -17.82 15.33
N ASP A 193 3.82 -17.23 15.66
CA ASP A 193 5.11 -17.89 15.49
C ASP A 193 5.31 -19.07 16.46
N ASP A 194 4.66 -19.05 17.62
CA ASP A 194 4.72 -20.15 18.61
C ASP A 194 3.73 -21.26 18.27
N TYR A 195 2.48 -20.90 17.96
CA TYR A 195 1.43 -21.88 17.67
C TYR A 195 1.39 -22.33 16.22
N ALA A 196 1.82 -21.53 15.26
CA ALA A 196 1.72 -21.83 13.83
C ALA A 196 2.94 -21.29 13.03
N PRO A 197 4.18 -21.72 13.32
CA PRO A 197 5.44 -21.15 12.78
C PRO A 197 5.59 -21.19 11.25
N HIS A 198 4.76 -21.99 10.56
CA HIS A 198 4.78 -22.09 9.11
C HIS A 198 3.71 -21.23 8.42
N TRP A 199 2.97 -20.46 9.21
CA TRP A 199 1.86 -19.62 8.80
C TRP A 199 2.12 -18.17 9.19
N VAL A 200 1.37 -17.30 8.55
CA VAL A 200 1.26 -15.89 8.90
C VAL A 200 -0.22 -15.56 8.97
N LEU A 201 -0.62 -14.85 10.03
CA LEU A 201 -1.91 -14.20 10.13
C LEU A 201 -1.88 -12.94 9.26
N ILE A 202 -2.78 -12.87 8.29
CA ILE A 202 -2.76 -11.85 7.24
C ILE A 202 -3.96 -10.90 7.32
N GLY A 203 -4.91 -11.21 8.19
CA GLY A 203 -6.19 -10.53 8.24
C GLY A 203 -7.14 -11.21 9.22
N ASP A 204 -8.33 -10.65 9.35
CA ASP A 204 -9.42 -11.21 10.13
C ASP A 204 -10.77 -10.95 9.48
N ASP A 205 -11.80 -11.56 10.03
CA ASP A 205 -13.18 -11.36 9.59
C ASP A 205 -13.96 -10.40 10.50
N SER A 206 -13.36 -9.78 11.52
CA SER A 206 -14.02 -9.01 12.58
C SER A 206 -15.04 -9.80 13.43
N GLY A 207 -15.20 -11.10 13.20
CA GLY A 207 -16.11 -12.01 13.89
C GLY A 207 -15.42 -13.00 14.83
N GLY A 208 -14.11 -12.83 15.05
CA GLY A 208 -13.30 -13.73 15.88
C GLY A 208 -12.50 -14.76 15.08
N GLY A 209 -12.52 -14.72 13.75
CA GLY A 209 -11.71 -15.58 12.90
C GLY A 209 -10.52 -14.84 12.25
N GLY A 210 -9.38 -15.51 12.20
CA GLY A 210 -8.17 -15.07 11.50
C GLY A 210 -8.06 -15.68 10.10
N LEU A 211 -7.42 -14.93 9.21
CA LEU A 211 -7.08 -15.36 7.86
C LEU A 211 -5.58 -15.67 7.80
N PHE A 212 -5.23 -16.85 7.32
CA PHE A 212 -3.85 -17.35 7.34
C PHE A 212 -3.36 -17.72 5.95
N MET A 213 -2.07 -17.53 5.74
CA MET A 213 -1.34 -18.02 4.57
C MET A 213 -0.05 -18.72 4.99
N ARG A 214 0.43 -19.67 4.19
CA ARG A 214 1.71 -20.34 4.46
C ARG A 214 2.88 -19.44 4.08
N ARG A 215 3.91 -19.40 4.94
CA ARG A 215 5.17 -18.67 4.70
C ARG A 215 6.01 -19.35 3.61
N HIS A 216 5.99 -20.69 3.57
CA HIS A 216 6.87 -21.50 2.73
C HIS A 216 6.12 -22.62 1.99
N GLY A 217 6.82 -23.25 1.04
CA GLY A 217 6.29 -24.35 0.24
C GLY A 217 5.66 -23.90 -1.07
N ARG A 218 4.99 -24.84 -1.75
CA ARG A 218 4.37 -24.60 -3.06
C ARG A 218 3.07 -23.81 -2.98
N ASP A 219 2.32 -24.00 -1.91
CA ASP A 219 1.05 -23.33 -1.69
C ASP A 219 1.24 -22.10 -0.79
N ARG A 220 1.52 -20.95 -1.41
CA ARG A 220 1.69 -19.64 -0.75
C ARG A 220 0.70 -18.59 -1.27
N ALA A 221 -0.36 -19.06 -1.91
CA ALA A 221 -1.40 -18.22 -2.51
C ALA A 221 -2.76 -18.50 -1.88
N SER A 222 -2.99 -19.71 -1.37
CA SER A 222 -4.24 -20.08 -0.70
C SER A 222 -4.45 -19.28 0.59
N VAL A 223 -5.71 -18.98 0.87
CA VAL A 223 -6.15 -18.35 2.12
C VAL A 223 -6.92 -19.39 2.92
N HIS A 224 -6.60 -19.46 4.20
CA HIS A 224 -7.26 -20.36 5.16
C HIS A 224 -7.91 -19.51 6.25
N HIS A 225 -9.06 -19.94 6.74
CA HIS A 225 -9.79 -19.31 7.83
C HIS A 225 -9.77 -20.21 9.07
N LEU A 226 -9.58 -19.61 10.23
CA LEU A 226 -9.57 -20.30 11.51
C LEU A 226 -10.06 -19.36 12.62
N ASP A 227 -10.87 -19.87 13.54
CA ASP A 227 -11.22 -19.15 14.78
C ASP A 227 -9.95 -18.84 15.61
N PHE A 228 -9.81 -17.60 16.09
CA PHE A 228 -8.67 -17.21 16.94
C PHE A 228 -8.55 -18.09 18.20
N GLY A 229 -9.66 -18.58 18.75
CA GLY A 229 -9.67 -19.49 19.89
C GLY A 229 -9.20 -20.91 19.59
N ALA A 230 -9.00 -21.26 18.31
CA ALA A 230 -8.58 -22.59 17.85
C ALA A 230 -7.11 -22.63 17.37
N ILE A 231 -6.37 -21.53 17.46
CA ILE A 231 -4.95 -21.47 17.08
C ILE A 231 -4.15 -22.45 17.95
N SER A 232 -3.50 -23.42 17.31
CA SER A 232 -2.67 -24.45 17.97
C SER A 232 -1.61 -25.01 17.01
N SER A 233 -0.65 -25.80 17.50
CA SER A 233 0.35 -26.46 16.65
C SER A 233 -0.24 -27.35 15.55
N ASP A 234 -1.48 -27.84 15.73
CA ASP A 234 -2.24 -28.62 14.76
C ASP A 234 -3.20 -27.77 13.89
N THR A 235 -3.06 -26.44 13.88
CA THR A 235 -3.85 -25.45 13.10
C THR A 235 -4.16 -25.90 11.67
N VAL A 236 -3.21 -26.58 11.01
CA VAL A 236 -3.35 -27.08 9.63
C VAL A 236 -4.49 -28.07 9.45
N ALA A 237 -4.80 -28.88 10.47
CA ALA A 237 -5.85 -29.89 10.39
C ALA A 237 -7.26 -29.29 10.63
N ALA A 238 -7.34 -28.15 11.31
CA ALA A 238 -8.59 -27.49 11.68
C ALA A 238 -8.96 -26.29 10.79
N SER A 239 -8.02 -25.77 10.00
CA SER A 239 -8.25 -24.60 9.15
C SER A 239 -9.07 -24.94 7.91
N GLU A 240 -10.07 -24.12 7.58
CA GLU A 240 -10.83 -24.24 6.34
C GLU A 240 -10.16 -23.43 5.23
N LYS A 241 -9.82 -24.08 4.10
CA LYS A 241 -9.32 -23.36 2.92
C LYS A 241 -10.48 -22.60 2.27
N VAL A 242 -10.44 -21.27 2.31
CA VAL A 242 -11.47 -20.39 1.73
C VAL A 242 -11.14 -19.93 0.31
N ALA A 243 -9.87 -19.99 -0.09
CA ALA A 243 -9.44 -19.61 -1.44
C ALA A 243 -8.12 -20.27 -1.87
N ASP A 244 -7.93 -20.42 -3.18
CA ASP A 244 -6.64 -20.83 -3.78
C ASP A 244 -5.73 -19.64 -4.12
N ASP A 245 -6.29 -18.43 -4.29
CA ASP A 245 -5.55 -17.21 -4.58
C ASP A 245 -6.20 -16.00 -3.88
N LEU A 246 -5.43 -15.35 -2.99
CA LEU A 246 -5.85 -14.17 -2.24
C LEU A 246 -6.43 -13.06 -3.13
N LEU A 247 -5.76 -12.72 -4.23
CA LEU A 247 -6.15 -11.57 -5.04
C LEU A 247 -7.40 -11.86 -5.88
N VAL A 248 -7.56 -13.10 -6.34
CA VAL A 248 -8.80 -13.54 -7.01
C VAL A 248 -9.96 -13.52 -6.02
N TRP A 249 -9.75 -14.06 -4.82
CA TRP A 249 -10.77 -14.10 -3.76
C TRP A 249 -11.21 -12.72 -3.30
N LEU A 250 -10.28 -11.79 -3.07
CA LEU A 250 -10.60 -10.39 -2.72
C LEU A 250 -11.44 -9.70 -3.79
N ARG A 251 -11.11 -9.89 -5.08
CA ARG A 251 -11.91 -9.33 -6.19
C ARG A 251 -13.30 -9.96 -6.28
N GLY A 252 -13.45 -11.20 -5.82
CA GLY A 252 -14.73 -11.89 -5.70
C GLY A 252 -15.55 -11.51 -4.47
N GLY A 253 -15.11 -10.53 -3.67
CA GLY A 253 -15.81 -10.08 -2.47
C GLY A 253 -15.49 -10.88 -1.22
N ALA A 254 -14.46 -11.74 -1.25
CA ALA A 254 -13.92 -12.46 -0.10
C ALA A 254 -14.98 -13.19 0.74
N ALA A 255 -15.84 -13.97 0.10
CA ALA A 255 -16.85 -14.75 0.82
C ALA A 255 -16.19 -15.82 1.70
N ILE A 256 -16.61 -15.89 2.96
CA ILE A 256 -16.22 -16.93 3.91
C ILE A 256 -17.41 -17.90 4.06
N PRO A 257 -17.25 -19.21 3.77
CA PRO A 257 -18.30 -20.20 3.93
C PRO A 257 -18.91 -20.20 5.34
N GLY A 258 -20.21 -20.46 5.45
CA GLY A 258 -20.90 -20.53 6.75
C GLY A 258 -21.22 -19.18 7.41
N ARG A 259 -20.70 -18.06 6.88
CA ARG A 259 -21.04 -16.71 7.35
C ARG A 259 -22.25 -16.15 6.59
N GLN A 260 -23.35 -15.86 7.27
CA GLN A 260 -24.43 -15.04 6.67
C GLN A 260 -23.99 -13.57 6.68
N SER A 261 -24.11 -12.88 5.54
CA SER A 261 -23.98 -11.42 5.50
C SER A 261 -25.05 -10.80 6.38
N THR A 262 -24.69 -10.34 7.57
CA THR A 262 -25.49 -9.39 8.34
C THR A 262 -25.34 -8.00 7.71
N LEU A 263 -25.83 -7.85 6.48
CA LEU A 263 -26.14 -6.55 5.90
C LEU A 263 -27.64 -6.52 5.66
N GLY A 264 -28.34 -6.11 6.71
CA GLY A 264 -29.80 -5.99 6.73
C GLY A 264 -30.29 -5.51 8.09
N GLN A 265 -30.15 -4.21 8.35
CA GLN A 265 -31.21 -3.33 8.82
C GLN A 265 -30.75 -1.87 8.78
#